data_AF-H5SEF8-F1
#
_entry.id   AF-H5SEF8-F1
#
_cell.length_a   1.000
_cell.length_b   1.000
_cell.length_c   1.000
_cell.angle_alpha   90.00
_cell.angle_beta   90.00
_cell.angle_gamma   90.00
#
_symmetry.space_group_name_H-M   'P 1'
#
loop_
_entity.id
_entity.type
_entity.pdbx_description
1 polymer ?
#
loop_
_entity_poly.entity_id
_entity_poly.type
_entity_poly.pdbx_seq_one_letter_code
_entity_poly.pdbx_strand_id
1 'polypeptide(L)'
;MITWTMYAEAYACRYGARPPRNAKGMGQCRQLCERVGAEVAPRLAAWYVARADGYYARSMHPLGLLLRDAEQLVVQMWATSGASWEQYVHKYFPHLSDAEKEALIRRLHNAGHR
;
A
#
# COMPACT_ATOMS: atom_id res chain seq x y z
N MET A 1 -2.48 1.45 11.95
CA MET A 1 -2.84 0.37 11.01
C MET A 1 -1.82 0.36 9.88
N ILE A 2 -1.23 -0.80 9.59
CA ILE A 2 -0.09 -0.92 8.67
C ILE A 2 -0.47 -0.56 7.22
N THR A 3 -1.70 -0.87 6.78
CA THR A 3 -2.21 -0.53 5.44
C THR A 3 -2.15 0.98 5.15
N TRP A 4 -2.57 1.82 6.10
CA TRP A 4 -2.46 3.28 5.96
C TRP A 4 -1.01 3.73 5.88
N THR A 5 -0.12 3.14 6.69
CA THR A 5 1.30 3.48 6.68
C THR A 5 1.91 3.18 5.31
N MET A 6 1.69 1.98 4.77
CA MET A 6 2.20 1.59 3.44
C MET A 6 1.68 2.51 2.34
N TYR A 7 0.38 2.83 2.35
CA TYR A 7 -0.22 3.79 1.43
C TYR A 7 0.45 5.16 1.53
N ALA A 8 0.55 5.72 2.74
CA ALA A 8 1.06 7.06 2.97
C ALA A 8 2.56 7.19 2.62
N GLU A 9 3.37 6.17 2.89
CA GLU A 9 4.78 6.17 2.49
C GLU A 9 4.94 6.09 0.97
N ALA A 10 4.14 5.27 0.28
CA ALA A 10 4.19 5.17 -1.18
C ALA A 10 3.73 6.49 -1.82
N TYR A 11 2.73 7.12 -1.21
CA TYR A 11 2.24 8.45 -1.60
C TYR A 11 3.30 9.53 -1.42
N ALA A 12 4.00 9.53 -0.29
CA ALA A 12 5.12 10.44 -0.06
C ALA A 12 6.26 10.23 -1.05
N CYS A 13 6.61 8.97 -1.34
CA CYS A 13 7.63 8.64 -2.34
C CYS A 13 7.26 9.17 -3.73
N ARG A 14 5.99 9.06 -4.14
CA ARG A 14 5.54 9.44 -5.47
C ARG A 14 5.27 10.95 -5.61
N TYR A 15 4.63 11.55 -4.62
CA TYR A 15 4.08 12.90 -4.69
C TYR A 15 4.81 13.92 -3.80
N GLY A 16 5.85 13.50 -3.08
CA GLY A 16 6.67 14.36 -2.23
C GLY A 16 6.05 14.73 -0.89
N ALA A 17 4.80 14.32 -0.62
CA ALA A 17 4.10 14.61 0.64
C ALA A 17 3.17 13.48 1.05
N ARG A 18 2.97 13.32 2.36
CA ARG A 18 1.99 12.37 2.90
C ARG A 18 0.57 12.93 2.77
N PRO A 19 -0.42 12.10 2.41
CA PRO A 19 -1.81 12.51 2.41
C PRO A 19 -2.30 12.74 3.86
N PRO A 20 -3.28 13.64 4.07
CA PRO A 20 -3.80 13.93 5.40
C PRO A 20 -4.47 12.68 5.99
N ARG A 21 -4.09 12.35 7.22
CA ARG A 21 -4.68 11.23 7.95
C ARG A 21 -6.00 11.65 8.57
N ASN A 22 -7.10 11.06 8.12
CA ASN A 22 -8.45 11.35 8.61
C ASN A 22 -9.27 10.06 8.84
N ALA A 23 -10.44 10.21 9.46
CA ALA A 23 -11.32 9.08 9.79
C ALA A 23 -11.79 8.32 8.54
N LYS A 24 -12.09 9.03 7.44
CA LYS A 24 -12.52 8.43 6.18
C LYS A 24 -11.46 7.50 5.59
N GLY A 25 -10.23 7.99 5.44
CA GLY A 25 -9.12 7.20 4.89
C GLY A 25 -8.79 5.99 5.76
N MET A 26 -8.82 6.15 7.09
CA MET A 26 -8.66 5.03 8.02
C MET A 26 -9.77 3.99 7.87
N GLY A 27 -11.03 4.42 7.72
CA GLY A 27 -12.17 3.53 7.47
C GLY A 27 -12.05 2.77 6.15
N GLN A 28 -11.64 3.44 5.08
CA GLN A 28 -11.41 2.81 3.78
C GLN A 28 -10.29 1.77 3.83
N CYS A 29 -9.19 2.07 4.52
CA CYS A 29 -8.12 1.08 4.68
C CYS A 29 -8.55 -0.12 5.54
N ARG A 30 -9.49 0.04 6.49
CA ARG A 30 -10.06 -1.07 7.25
C ARG A 30 -10.94 -1.96 6.36
N GLN A 31 -11.84 -1.35 5.59
CA GLN A 31 -12.66 -2.05 4.61
C GLN A 31 -11.81 -2.79 3.57
N LEU A 32 -10.67 -2.22 3.18
CA LEU A 32 -9.72 -2.90 2.32
C LEU A 32 -9.18 -4.18 2.96
N CYS A 33 -8.73 -4.12 4.23
CA CYS A 33 -8.31 -5.31 4.97
C CYS A 33 -9.42 -6.36 5.09
N GLU A 34 -10.66 -5.93 5.32
CA GLU A 34 -11.83 -6.83 5.41
C GLU A 34 -12.12 -7.53 4.08
N ARG A 35 -11.87 -6.86 2.94
CA ARG A 35 -12.13 -7.42 1.60
C ARG A 35 -11.04 -8.33 1.06
N VAL A 36 -9.77 -7.92 1.18
CA VAL A 36 -8.65 -8.64 0.54
C VAL A 36 -7.73 -9.36 1.53
N GLY A 37 -8.01 -9.23 2.83
CA GLY A 37 -7.19 -9.78 3.91
C GLY A 37 -6.14 -8.80 4.44
N ALA A 38 -5.83 -8.93 5.73
CA ALA A 38 -4.89 -8.05 6.45
C ALA A 38 -3.45 -8.18 5.95
N GLU A 39 -3.08 -9.33 5.37
CA GLU A 39 -1.77 -9.57 4.77
C GLU A 39 -1.62 -8.89 3.40
N VAL A 40 -2.65 -8.95 2.55
CA VAL A 40 -2.59 -8.46 1.16
C VAL A 40 -2.80 -6.94 1.10
N ALA A 41 -3.71 -6.41 1.92
CA ALA A 41 -4.12 -5.00 1.86
C ALA A 41 -2.94 -3.99 1.93
N PRO A 42 -1.92 -4.15 2.80
CA PRO A 42 -0.80 -3.22 2.87
C PRO A 42 0.05 -3.22 1.59
N ARG A 43 0.28 -4.39 0.99
CA ARG A 43 0.98 -4.51 -0.31
C ARG A 43 0.21 -3.84 -1.42
N LEU A 44 -1.09 -4.12 -1.46
CA LEU A 44 -1.97 -3.60 -2.48
C LEU A 44 -2.00 -2.08 -2.44
N ALA A 45 -2.07 -1.50 -1.23
CA ALA A 45 -2.14 -0.06 -1.06
C ALA A 45 -0.85 0.66 -1.49
N ALA A 46 0.33 0.09 -1.18
CA ALA A 46 1.59 0.63 -1.69
C ALA A 46 1.73 0.45 -3.21
N TRP A 47 1.37 -0.73 -3.72
CA TRP A 47 1.53 -1.08 -5.14
C TRP A 47 0.64 -0.23 -6.02
N TYR A 48 -0.57 0.03 -5.53
CA TYR A 48 -1.54 0.92 -6.12
C TYR A 48 -0.98 2.31 -6.38
N VAL A 49 -0.27 2.89 -5.41
CA VAL A 49 0.30 4.24 -5.57
C VAL A 49 1.57 4.21 -6.43
N ALA A 50 2.37 3.14 -6.33
CA ALA A 50 3.61 3.03 -7.08
C ALA A 50 3.42 2.85 -8.59
N ARG A 51 2.27 2.32 -9.04
CA ARG A 51 2.03 2.08 -10.48
C ARG A 51 1.81 3.38 -11.27
N ALA A 52 2.10 3.33 -12.56
CA ALA A 52 1.98 4.47 -13.48
C ALA A 52 0.66 4.52 -14.28
N ASP A 53 -0.36 3.76 -13.87
CA ASP A 53 -1.64 3.72 -14.58
C ASP A 53 -2.26 5.12 -14.62
N GLY A 54 -2.45 5.63 -15.85
CA GLY A 54 -2.93 6.97 -16.10
C GLY A 54 -4.29 7.26 -15.46
N TYR A 55 -5.18 6.26 -15.32
CA TYR A 55 -6.49 6.49 -14.71
C TYR A 55 -6.38 6.87 -13.22
N TYR A 56 -5.63 6.08 -12.44
CA TYR A 56 -5.46 6.32 -11.01
C TYR A 56 -4.49 7.47 -10.73
N ALA A 57 -3.44 7.60 -11.54
CA ALA A 57 -2.46 8.68 -11.41
C ALA A 57 -3.08 10.07 -11.66
N ARG A 58 -3.97 10.21 -12.66
CA ARG A 58 -4.72 11.45 -12.91
C ARG A 58 -5.60 11.86 -11.73
N SER A 59 -6.07 10.88 -10.95
CA SER A 59 -6.89 11.13 -9.76
C SER A 59 -6.07 11.26 -8.47
N MET A 60 -4.73 11.20 -8.57
CA MET A 60 -3.81 11.20 -7.44
C MET A 60 -4.02 10.02 -6.48
N HIS A 61 -4.33 8.83 -7.00
CA HIS A 61 -4.43 7.57 -6.24
C HIS A 61 -5.30 7.65 -4.95
N PRO A 62 -6.58 8.03 -5.03
CA PRO A 62 -7.44 8.11 -3.87
C PRO A 62 -7.83 6.71 -3.37
N LEU A 63 -7.86 6.51 -2.05
CA LEU A 63 -8.24 5.24 -1.43
C LEU A 63 -9.64 4.74 -1.84
N GLY A 64 -10.54 5.64 -2.24
CA GLY A 64 -11.86 5.26 -2.75
C GLY A 64 -11.81 4.44 -4.04
N LEU A 65 -10.90 4.79 -4.97
CA LEU A 65 -10.73 4.03 -6.21
C LEU A 65 -10.02 2.71 -5.94
N LEU A 66 -9.02 2.71 -5.04
CA LEU A 66 -8.39 1.47 -4.57
C LEU A 66 -9.43 0.49 -4.01
N LEU A 67 -10.33 0.98 -3.16
CA LEU A 67 -11.37 0.14 -2.56
C LEU A 67 -12.40 -0.32 -3.60
N ARG A 68 -12.80 0.54 -4.54
CA ARG A 68 -13.76 0.17 -5.59
C ARG A 68 -13.26 -1.04 -6.38
N ASP A 69 -12.00 -1.02 -6.78
CA ASP A 69 -11.42 -1.98 -7.73
C ASP A 69 -10.56 -3.05 -7.02
N ALA A 70 -10.72 -3.24 -5.70
CA ALA A 70 -9.79 -3.96 -4.84
C ALA A 70 -9.40 -5.37 -5.36
N GLU A 71 -10.37 -6.22 -5.67
CA GLU A 71 -10.13 -7.61 -6.08
C GLU A 71 -9.45 -7.68 -7.46
N GLN A 72 -9.85 -6.82 -8.39
CA GLN A 72 -9.20 -6.70 -9.70
C GLN A 72 -7.74 -6.27 -9.54
N LEU A 73 -7.49 -5.29 -8.67
CA LEU A 73 -6.16 -4.77 -8.43
C LEU A 73 -5.26 -5.79 -7.73
N VAL A 74 -5.80 -6.68 -6.88
CA VAL A 74 -5.03 -7.80 -6.31
C VAL A 74 -4.53 -8.74 -7.39
N VAL A 75 -5.40 -9.15 -8.32
CA VAL A 75 -5.02 -10.03 -9.44
C VAL A 75 -3.94 -9.37 -10.29
N GLN A 76 -4.10 -8.09 -10.65
CA GLN A 76 -3.09 -7.35 -11.41
C GLN A 76 -1.78 -7.21 -10.65
N MET A 77 -1.83 -6.97 -9.33
CA MET A 77 -0.64 -6.91 -8.49
C MET A 77 0.13 -8.22 -8.55
N TRP A 78 -0.53 -9.36 -8.37
CA TRP A 78 0.15 -10.66 -8.42
C TRP A 78 0.71 -10.98 -9.81
N ALA A 79 -0.02 -10.67 -10.87
CA ALA A 79 0.44 -10.87 -12.24
C ALA A 79 1.71 -10.06 -12.58
N THR A 80 1.92 -8.92 -11.91
CA THR A 80 3.02 -7.97 -12.20
C THR A 80 4.10 -7.91 -11.11
N SER A 81 3.83 -8.45 -9.92
CA SER A 81 4.66 -8.27 -8.72
C SER A 81 4.91 -9.61 -8.01
N GLY A 82 5.87 -10.38 -8.52
CA GLY A 82 6.31 -11.67 -7.95
C GLY A 82 7.30 -11.59 -6.77
N ALA A 83 7.44 -10.44 -6.10
CA ALA A 83 8.54 -10.19 -5.15
C ALA A 83 8.21 -10.57 -3.68
N SER A 84 9.22 -10.93 -2.88
CA SER A 84 9.09 -11.06 -1.41
C SER A 84 8.86 -9.70 -0.72
N TRP A 85 8.52 -9.66 0.58
CA TRP A 85 8.33 -8.39 1.31
C TRP A 85 9.59 -7.55 1.39
N GLU A 86 10.74 -8.18 1.54
CA GLU A 86 12.06 -7.55 1.58
C GLU A 86 12.35 -6.87 0.23
N GLN A 87 12.22 -7.62 -0.86
CA GLN A 87 12.39 -7.09 -2.21
C GLN A 87 11.39 -5.97 -2.50
N TYR A 88 10.15 -6.12 -2.03
CA TYR A 88 9.09 -5.14 -2.21
C TYR A 88 9.41 -3.83 -1.47
N VAL A 89 9.80 -3.92 -0.19
CA VAL A 89 10.10 -2.74 0.63
C VAL A 89 11.30 -1.98 0.07
N HIS A 90 12.36 -2.68 -0.31
CA HIS A 90 13.52 -2.07 -0.96
C HIS A 90 13.18 -1.44 -2.32
N LYS A 91 12.33 -2.08 -3.12
CA LYS A 91 11.94 -1.59 -4.46
C LYS A 91 11.06 -0.33 -4.40
N TYR A 92 10.10 -0.29 -3.48
CA TYR A 92 9.06 0.74 -3.49
C TYR A 92 9.23 1.83 -2.43
N PHE A 93 10.14 1.68 -1.46
CA PHE A 93 10.45 2.70 -0.44
C PHE A 93 11.96 3.00 -0.37
N PRO A 94 12.58 3.46 -1.47
CA PRO A 94 14.01 3.76 -1.48
C PRO A 94 14.38 4.95 -0.57
N HIS A 95 13.41 5.82 -0.25
CA HIS A 95 13.59 7.01 0.59
C HIS A 95 13.66 6.71 2.09
N LEU A 96 13.24 5.53 2.53
CA LEU A 96 13.35 5.14 3.93
C LEU A 96 14.77 4.66 4.24
N SER A 97 15.22 4.93 5.47
CA SER A 97 16.46 4.36 5.99
C SER A 97 16.32 2.84 6.19
N ASP A 98 17.44 2.13 6.29
CA ASP A 98 17.41 0.67 6.43
C ASP A 98 16.78 0.23 7.76
N ALA A 99 16.94 1.01 8.83
CA ALA A 99 16.25 0.78 10.10
C ALA A 99 14.73 0.93 9.99
N GLU A 100 14.24 1.92 9.22
CA GLU A 100 12.81 2.12 8.97
C GLU A 100 12.23 1.01 8.11
N LYS A 101 12.97 0.56 7.08
CA LYS A 101 12.59 -0.59 6.24
C LYS A 101 12.45 -1.86 7.08
N GLU A 102 13.43 -2.15 7.95
CA GLU A 102 13.40 -3.33 8.80
C GLU A 102 12.22 -3.32 9.78
N ALA A 103 11.97 -2.16 10.42
CA ALA A 103 10.81 -1.98 11.28
C ALA A 103 9.47 -2.18 10.52
N LEU A 104 9.42 -1.78 9.25
CA LEU A 104 8.25 -1.95 8.39
C LEU A 104 8.03 -3.42 8.02
N ILE A 105 9.10 -4.12 7.60
CA ILE A 105 9.08 -5.56 7.27
C ILE A 105 8.60 -6.37 8.48
N ARG A 106 9.15 -6.11 9.68
CA ARG A 106 8.72 -6.77 10.91
C ARG A 106 7.24 -6.58 11.20
N ARG A 107 6.70 -5.38 10.94
CA ARG A 107 5.27 -5.08 11.14
C ARG A 107 4.38 -5.79 10.11
N LEU A 108 4.86 -5.97 8.88
CA LEU A 108 4.15 -6.69 7.82
C LEU A 108 4.03 -8.17 8.17
N HIS A 109 5.12 -8.81 8.62
CA HIS A 109 5.08 -10.21 9.09
C HIS A 109 4.10 -10.40 10.26
N ASN A 110 4.10 -9.50 11.24
CA ASN A 110 3.18 -9.59 12.38
C ASN A 110 1.70 -9.33 12.02
N ALA A 111 1.41 -8.72 10.87
CA ALA A 111 0.05 -8.41 10.44
C ALA A 111 -0.66 -9.60 9.76
N GLY A 112 0.09 -10.57 9.22
CA GLY A 112 -0.46 -11.80 8.64
C GLY A 112 -0.86 -12.86 9.68
N HIS A 113 -0.50 -12.67 10.95
CA HIS A 113 -0.74 -13.63 12.04
C HIS A 113 -1.90 -13.27 12.97
N ARG A 114 -2.81 -12.36 12.57
CA ARG A 114 -3.97 -11.94 13.38
C ARG A 114 -5.27 -11.96 12.60
#